data_AF-A0AAN7H1W4-F1
#
_entry.id   AF-A0AAN7H1W4-F1
#
_cell.length_a   1.000
_cell.length_b   1.000
_cell.length_c   1.000
_cell.angle_alpha   90.00
_cell.angle_beta   90.00
_cell.angle_gamma   90.00
#
_symmetry.space_group_name_H-M   'P 1'
#
loop_
_entity.id
_entity.type
_entity.pdbx_description
1 polymer ?
#
loop_
_entity_poly.entity_id
_entity_poly.type
_entity_poly.pdbx_seq_one_letter_code
_entity_poly.pdbx_strand_id
1 'polypeptide(L)'
;MSGVLLREVNTGDQRELEAKGLFYGIGHSPNSQLLDGQVQLDVLGYVLVEEGTSRTSVDGVFAAGDVQDHEWRQAVTAAGSGCIAALSVERYLTSNNLLVEFHQPVTEEVKKELTDRDVQEGFDISRTKHRGQYALRKLYHESPRLVCVLYTSPTCGPCRTLKPILGKVIDEFDQNVHFVEIDIEEDPEIAEAAGIMGTPCVQFFKNKDMLQIVSGVKMKKEYREFIEENK
;
A
#
# COMPACT_ATOMS: atom_id res chain seq x y z
N MET A 1 -1.23 -26.51 6.18
CA MET A 1 -2.33 -27.29 5.57
C MET A 1 -1.77 -28.63 5.14
N SER A 2 -2.43 -29.75 5.46
CA SER A 2 -2.00 -31.12 5.12
C SER A 2 -2.62 -31.63 3.81
N GLY A 3 -3.68 -31.00 3.30
CA GLY A 3 -4.38 -31.40 2.08
C GLY A 3 -5.70 -30.64 1.90
N VAL A 4 -6.51 -31.10 0.94
CA VAL A 4 -7.86 -30.60 0.66
C VAL A 4 -8.85 -31.76 0.81
N LEU A 5 -9.94 -31.55 1.55
CA LEU A 5 -11.04 -32.50 1.64
C LEU A 5 -11.98 -32.30 0.45
N LEU A 6 -12.13 -33.32 -0.40
CA LEU A 6 -13.02 -33.31 -1.54
C LEU A 6 -14.31 -34.07 -1.20
N ARG A 7 -15.45 -33.52 -1.61
CA ARG A 7 -16.75 -34.22 -1.60
C ARG A 7 -17.21 -34.40 -3.04
N GLU A 8 -17.51 -35.63 -3.43
CA GLU A 8 -18.13 -35.89 -4.71
C GLU A 8 -19.59 -35.42 -4.69
N VAL A 9 -19.98 -34.60 -5.67
CA VAL A 9 -21.29 -33.92 -5.69
C VAL A 9 -22.45 -34.91 -5.87
N ASN A 10 -22.23 -36.01 -6.61
CA ASN A 10 -23.28 -36.95 -6.97
C ASN A 10 -23.48 -38.07 -5.93
N THR A 11 -22.41 -38.53 -5.30
CA THR A 11 -22.41 -39.68 -4.37
C THR A 11 -22.30 -39.25 -2.91
N GLY A 12 -21.77 -38.06 -2.64
CA GLY A 12 -21.49 -37.57 -1.30
C GLY A 12 -20.19 -38.12 -0.69
N ASP A 13 -19.48 -39.01 -1.41
CA ASP A 13 -18.24 -39.62 -0.93
C ASP A 13 -17.17 -38.58 -0.66
N GLN A 14 -16.43 -38.77 0.44
CA GLN A 14 -15.36 -37.87 0.86
C GLN A 14 -14.00 -38.52 0.70
N ARG A 15 -13.04 -37.75 0.18
CA ARG A 15 -11.63 -38.18 0.09
C ARG A 15 -10.70 -37.03 0.38
N GLU A 16 -9.56 -37.34 0.99
CA GLU A 16 -8.49 -36.37 1.22
C GLU A 16 -7.52 -36.36 0.03
N LEU A 17 -7.22 -35.17 -0.48
CA LEU A 17 -6.19 -34.95 -1.49
C LEU A 17 -5.00 -34.28 -0.82
N GLU A 18 -3.86 -34.98 -0.73
CA GLU A 18 -2.63 -34.38 -0.23
C GLU A 18 -2.20 -33.20 -1.12
N ALA A 19 -2.05 -32.03 -0.51
CA ALA A 19 -1.69 -30.80 -1.20
C ALA A 19 -0.97 -29.85 -0.23
N LYS A 20 0.07 -29.18 -0.72
CA LYS A 20 0.84 -28.19 0.07
C LYS A 20 0.21 -26.79 0.05
N GLY A 21 -0.71 -26.53 -0.88
CA GLY A 21 -1.42 -25.27 -1.03
C GLY A 21 -2.60 -25.40 -2.01
N LEU A 22 -3.56 -24.50 -1.89
CA LEU A 22 -4.76 -24.43 -2.72
C LEU A 22 -4.90 -23.00 -3.26
N PHE A 23 -4.99 -22.87 -4.58
CA PHE A 23 -5.39 -21.63 -5.23
C PHE A 23 -6.79 -21.85 -5.79
N TYR A 24 -7.75 -21.04 -5.37
CA TYR A 24 -9.12 -21.12 -5.86
C TYR A 24 -9.63 -19.72 -6.12
N GLY A 25 -10.17 -19.49 -7.32
CA GLY A 25 -10.79 -18.21 -7.69
C GLY A 25 -12.29 -18.27 -7.40
N ILE A 26 -12.75 -17.57 -6.37
CA ILE A 26 -14.18 -17.27 -6.18
C ILE A 26 -14.51 -16.01 -6.97
N GLY A 27 -15.69 -15.95 -7.59
CA GLY A 27 -16.28 -14.69 -8.07
C GLY A 27 -16.08 -14.45 -9.55
N HIS A 28 -16.78 -15.24 -10.37
CA HIS A 28 -16.90 -15.00 -11.82
C HIS A 28 -18.12 -14.12 -12.17
N SER A 29 -18.95 -13.80 -11.18
CA SER A 29 -20.08 -12.88 -11.35
C SER A 29 -19.58 -11.45 -11.16
N PRO A 30 -19.66 -10.60 -12.19
CA PRO A 30 -19.28 -9.19 -12.06
C PRO A 30 -20.25 -8.46 -11.13
N ASN A 31 -19.77 -7.45 -10.41
CA ASN A 31 -20.60 -6.61 -9.53
C ASN A 31 -21.34 -5.51 -10.32
N SER A 32 -22.01 -5.91 -11.40
CA SER A 32 -22.70 -5.05 -12.37
C SER A 32 -24.19 -4.92 -12.10
N GLN A 33 -24.72 -5.56 -11.05
CA GLN A 33 -26.17 -5.57 -10.74
C GLN A 33 -26.77 -4.17 -10.63
N LEU A 34 -26.00 -3.20 -10.12
CA LEU A 34 -26.43 -1.81 -10.01
C LEU A 34 -26.66 -1.15 -11.39
N LEU A 35 -26.13 -1.72 -12.47
CA LEU A 35 -26.20 -1.22 -13.84
C LEU A 35 -27.28 -1.91 -14.68
N ASP A 36 -28.03 -2.85 -14.10
CA ASP A 36 -29.09 -3.56 -14.82
C ASP A 36 -30.15 -2.59 -15.36
N GLY A 37 -30.51 -2.77 -16.63
CA GLY A 37 -31.38 -1.87 -17.39
C GLY A 37 -30.80 -0.48 -17.70
N GLN A 38 -29.60 -0.14 -17.22
CA GLN A 38 -28.95 1.15 -17.49
C GLN A 38 -27.91 1.06 -18.61
N VAL A 39 -27.15 -0.03 -18.66
CA VAL A 39 -26.23 -0.36 -19.77
C VAL A 39 -26.49 -1.78 -20.25
N GLN A 40 -26.12 -2.08 -21.49
CA GLN A 40 -26.23 -3.44 -22.02
C GLN A 40 -25.25 -4.36 -21.30
N LEU A 41 -25.79 -5.44 -20.74
CA LEU A 41 -25.04 -6.51 -20.12
C LEU A 41 -25.17 -7.78 -20.98
N ASP A 42 -24.17 -8.64 -20.93
CA ASP A 42 -24.28 -9.99 -21.46
C ASP A 42 -25.11 -10.90 -20.54
N VAL A 43 -25.34 -12.14 -20.98
CA VAL A 43 -26.12 -13.14 -20.22
C VAL A 43 -25.47 -13.55 -18.89
N LEU A 44 -24.18 -13.25 -18.70
CA LEU A 44 -23.41 -13.53 -17.49
C LEU A 44 -23.29 -12.28 -16.60
N GLY A 45 -23.83 -11.14 -17.03
CA GLY A 45 -23.83 -9.86 -16.33
C GLY A 45 -22.64 -8.95 -16.65
N TYR A 46 -21.76 -9.28 -17.60
CA TYR A 46 -20.65 -8.39 -17.95
C TYR A 46 -21.12 -7.20 -18.77
N VAL A 47 -20.53 -6.03 -18.57
CA VAL A 47 -20.85 -4.84 -19.35
C VAL A 47 -20.33 -5.01 -20.77
N LEU A 48 -21.24 -4.91 -21.74
CA LEU A 48 -20.88 -4.96 -23.15
C LEU A 48 -20.23 -3.66 -23.58
N VAL A 49 -19.09 -3.79 -24.26
CA VAL A 49 -18.37 -2.67 -24.88
C VAL A 49 -18.24 -2.87 -26.38
N GLU A 50 -18.15 -1.78 -27.14
CA GLU A 50 -17.79 -1.84 -28.55
C GLU A 50 -16.38 -2.42 -28.71
N GLU A 51 -16.23 -3.41 -29.60
CA GLU A 51 -15.02 -4.19 -29.77
C GLU A 51 -13.77 -3.31 -29.98
N GLY A 52 -12.73 -3.54 -29.19
CA GLY A 52 -11.49 -2.76 -29.22
C GLY A 52 -11.58 -1.38 -28.57
N THR A 53 -12.67 -1.05 -27.88
CA THR A 53 -12.87 0.22 -27.18
C THR A 53 -13.30 0.01 -25.72
N SER A 54 -13.59 1.10 -25.01
CA SER A 54 -14.22 1.09 -23.68
C SER A 54 -15.66 1.61 -23.68
N ARG A 55 -16.26 1.88 -24.86
CA ARG A 55 -17.59 2.51 -24.96
C ARG A 55 -18.69 1.50 -24.65
N THR A 56 -19.62 1.86 -23.79
CA THR A 56 -20.81 1.06 -23.50
C THR A 56 -21.97 1.42 -24.45
N SER A 57 -23.13 0.83 -24.23
CA SER A 57 -24.36 1.21 -24.94
C SER A 57 -24.89 2.62 -24.62
N VAL A 58 -24.35 3.28 -23.60
CA VAL A 58 -24.76 4.64 -23.19
C VAL A 58 -23.62 5.61 -23.49
N ASP A 59 -23.96 6.69 -24.20
CA ASP A 59 -22.98 7.72 -24.56
C ASP A 59 -22.43 8.42 -23.31
N GLY A 60 -21.13 8.68 -23.32
CA GLY A 60 -20.40 9.18 -22.15
C GLY A 60 -20.17 8.18 -21.01
N VAL A 61 -20.66 6.93 -21.12
CA VAL A 61 -20.42 5.86 -20.14
C VAL A 61 -19.44 4.85 -20.73
N PHE A 62 -18.37 4.60 -19.98
CA PHE A 62 -17.26 3.72 -20.37
C PHE A 62 -17.04 2.64 -19.31
N ALA A 63 -16.63 1.45 -19.74
CA ALA A 63 -16.34 0.33 -18.85
C ALA A 63 -14.87 -0.11 -18.93
N ALA A 64 -14.32 -0.54 -17.80
CA ALA A 64 -12.95 -1.03 -17.66
C ALA A 64 -12.86 -2.07 -16.55
N GLY A 65 -11.81 -2.88 -16.59
CA GLY A 65 -11.57 -3.93 -15.62
C GLY A 65 -12.45 -5.16 -15.79
N ASP A 66 -12.44 -6.00 -14.76
CA ASP A 66 -13.12 -7.30 -14.75
C ASP A 66 -14.63 -7.22 -14.96
N VAL A 67 -15.25 -6.04 -14.84
CA VAL A 67 -16.69 -5.85 -15.08
C VAL A 67 -17.08 -5.96 -16.56
N GLN A 68 -16.11 -5.81 -17.49
CA GLN A 68 -16.31 -5.99 -18.93
C GLN A 68 -15.43 -7.10 -19.55
N ASP A 69 -14.38 -7.54 -18.82
CA ASP A 69 -13.49 -8.62 -19.24
C ASP A 69 -13.93 -9.96 -18.63
N HIS A 70 -14.58 -10.83 -19.40
CA HIS A 70 -14.96 -12.17 -18.93
C HIS A 70 -13.84 -13.21 -19.08
N GLU A 71 -12.82 -12.94 -19.89
CA GLU A 71 -11.82 -13.93 -20.30
C GLU A 71 -10.58 -13.89 -19.43
N TRP A 72 -9.96 -12.72 -19.27
CA TRP A 72 -8.63 -12.62 -18.64
C TRP A 72 -8.72 -12.34 -17.15
N ARG A 73 -9.44 -11.28 -16.75
CA ARG A 73 -9.69 -10.93 -15.33
C ARG A 73 -8.39 -10.90 -14.51
N GLN A 74 -7.35 -10.32 -15.10
CA GLN A 74 -6.04 -10.19 -14.48
C GLN A 74 -5.81 -8.75 -14.06
N ALA A 75 -5.10 -8.54 -12.95
CA ALA A 75 -4.79 -7.21 -12.45
C ALA A 75 -4.14 -6.31 -13.54
N VAL A 76 -3.29 -6.89 -14.39
CA VAL A 76 -2.61 -6.15 -15.47
C VAL A 76 -3.57 -5.80 -16.62
N THR A 77 -4.47 -6.70 -17.02
CA THR A 77 -5.47 -6.43 -18.09
C THR A 77 -6.49 -5.41 -17.61
N ALA A 78 -6.90 -5.50 -16.34
CA ALA A 78 -7.77 -4.53 -15.71
C ALA A 78 -7.15 -3.13 -15.64
N ALA A 79 -5.87 -3.02 -15.24
CA ALA A 79 -5.16 -1.74 -15.24
C ALA A 79 -5.04 -1.15 -16.66
N GLY A 80 -4.71 -1.98 -17.66
CA GLY A 80 -4.61 -1.55 -19.05
C GLY A 80 -5.92 -1.01 -19.61
N SER A 81 -7.03 -1.73 -19.40
CA SER A 81 -8.36 -1.26 -19.80
C SER A 81 -8.81 -0.01 -19.03
N GLY A 82 -8.40 0.14 -17.77
CA GLY A 82 -8.58 1.37 -16.99
C GLY A 82 -7.96 2.59 -17.65
N CYS A 83 -6.71 2.49 -18.12
CA CYS A 83 -6.05 3.56 -18.86
C CYS A 83 -6.79 3.92 -20.16
N ILE A 84 -7.26 2.91 -20.90
CA ILE A 84 -8.03 3.11 -22.14
C ILE A 84 -9.34 3.87 -21.86
N ALA A 85 -10.07 3.46 -20.83
CA ALA A 85 -11.31 4.13 -20.43
C ALA A 85 -11.08 5.55 -19.95
N ALA A 86 -10.04 5.80 -19.15
CA ALA A 86 -9.69 7.14 -18.67
C ALA A 86 -9.39 8.11 -19.83
N LEU A 87 -8.60 7.66 -20.82
CA LEU A 87 -8.31 8.46 -22.01
C LEU A 87 -9.57 8.68 -22.87
N SER A 88 -10.46 7.70 -22.92
CA SER A 88 -11.73 7.82 -23.66
C SER A 88 -12.67 8.82 -23.00
N VAL A 89 -12.75 8.81 -21.67
CA VAL A 89 -13.51 9.78 -20.86
C VAL A 89 -12.94 11.18 -21.07
N GLU A 90 -11.62 11.36 -20.97
CA GLU A 90 -10.98 12.67 -21.19
C GLU A 90 -11.35 13.24 -22.56
N ARG A 91 -11.15 12.46 -23.63
CA ARG A 91 -11.49 12.89 -25.00
C ARG A 91 -12.97 13.22 -25.15
N TYR A 92 -13.84 12.43 -24.53
CA TYR A 92 -15.29 12.68 -24.56
C TYR A 92 -15.64 13.99 -23.85
N LEU A 93 -15.11 14.22 -22.65
CA LEU A 93 -15.34 15.45 -21.89
C LEU A 93 -14.82 16.68 -22.65
N THR A 94 -13.61 16.59 -23.21
CA THR A 94 -13.00 17.66 -24.01
C THR A 94 -13.84 17.97 -25.25
N SER A 95 -14.23 16.93 -26.02
CA SER A 95 -14.98 17.11 -27.28
C SER A 95 -16.40 17.65 -27.06
N ASN A 96 -16.98 17.40 -25.88
CA ASN A 96 -18.31 17.89 -25.51
C ASN A 96 -18.28 19.17 -24.67
N ASN A 97 -17.10 19.77 -24.46
CA ASN A 97 -16.92 20.96 -23.63
C ASN A 97 -17.48 20.79 -22.19
N LEU A 98 -17.26 19.61 -21.62
CA LEU A 98 -17.69 19.21 -20.26
C LEU A 98 -16.53 19.15 -19.27
N LEU A 99 -15.30 19.43 -19.72
CA LEU A 99 -14.12 19.39 -18.86
C LEU A 99 -14.14 20.57 -17.87
N VAL A 100 -14.15 20.25 -16.58
CA VAL A 100 -14.08 21.24 -15.50
C VAL A 100 -12.80 21.00 -14.71
N GLU A 101 -11.96 22.03 -14.62
CA GLU A 101 -10.75 21.97 -13.79
C GLU A 101 -11.12 22.07 -12.32
N PHE A 102 -10.91 20.97 -11.59
CA PHE A 102 -10.98 20.98 -10.14
C PHE A 102 -9.60 21.29 -9.57
N HIS A 103 -9.46 22.47 -8.96
CA HIS A 103 -8.29 22.80 -8.17
C HIS A 103 -8.49 22.23 -6.78
N GLN A 104 -7.87 21.10 -6.50
CA GLN A 104 -7.88 20.54 -5.17
C GLN A 104 -7.29 21.58 -4.21
N PRO A 105 -8.03 22.03 -3.18
CA PRO A 105 -7.45 22.94 -2.20
C PRO A 105 -6.23 22.23 -1.62
N VAL A 106 -5.12 22.95 -1.50
CA VAL A 106 -3.98 22.47 -0.75
C VAL A 106 -4.49 22.19 0.65
N THR A 107 -4.70 20.93 0.98
CA THR A 107 -4.97 20.53 2.35
C THR A 107 -3.70 20.87 3.10
N GLU A 108 -3.71 21.97 3.88
CA GLU A 108 -2.68 22.13 4.90
C GLU A 108 -2.70 20.84 5.72
N GLU A 109 -1.56 20.17 5.80
CA GLU A 109 -1.40 19.03 6.71
C GLU A 109 -1.98 19.46 8.06
N VAL A 110 -3.10 18.86 8.44
CA VAL A 110 -3.71 19.16 9.73
C VAL A 110 -2.65 18.82 10.75
N LYS A 111 -2.07 19.83 11.39
CA LYS A 111 -1.28 19.68 12.61
C LYS A 111 -2.22 19.05 13.62
N LYS A 112 -2.27 17.72 13.65
CA LYS A 112 -3.02 16.95 14.62
C LYS A 112 -2.53 17.43 15.99
N GLU A 113 -3.43 18.06 16.75
CA GLU A 113 -3.15 18.35 18.15
C GLU A 113 -2.87 17.02 18.83
N LEU A 114 -1.68 16.95 19.44
CA LEU A 114 -1.17 15.77 20.11
C LEU A 114 -2.18 15.33 21.18
N THR A 115 -2.62 14.08 21.11
CA THR A 115 -3.48 13.49 22.13
C THR A 115 -2.65 13.16 23.38
N ASP A 116 -3.26 13.09 24.56
CA ASP A 116 -2.54 12.75 25.81
C ASP A 116 -1.79 11.40 25.75
N ARG A 117 -2.19 10.49 24.84
CA ARG A 117 -1.44 9.24 24.54
C ARG A 117 -0.08 9.50 23.90
N ASP A 118 0.09 10.60 23.17
CA ASP A 118 1.34 10.96 22.52
C ASP A 118 2.39 11.51 23.50
N VAL A 119 1.98 11.91 24.72
CA VAL A 119 2.81 12.68 25.65
C VAL A 119 3.48 11.82 26.74
N GLN A 120 3.06 10.57 26.97
CA GLN A 120 3.55 9.80 28.12
C GLN A 120 4.10 8.41 27.79
N GLU A 121 5.26 8.37 27.14
CA GLU A 121 6.31 7.39 27.48
C GLU A 121 7.70 8.04 27.32
N GLY A 122 8.17 8.73 28.36
CA GLY A 122 9.61 8.96 28.61
C GLY A 122 10.48 9.38 27.42
N PHE A 123 9.96 10.22 26.50
CA PHE A 123 10.75 10.72 25.37
C PHE A 123 11.91 11.58 25.88
N ASP A 124 13.10 11.18 25.50
CA ASP A 124 14.35 11.87 25.83
C ASP A 124 15.18 11.94 24.57
N ILE A 125 15.28 13.15 24.00
CA ILE A 125 15.99 13.43 22.75
C ILE A 125 17.46 13.00 22.80
N SER A 126 18.07 12.85 23.98
CA SER A 126 19.46 12.38 24.08
C SER A 126 19.61 10.89 23.72
N ARG A 127 18.53 10.11 23.81
CA ARG A 127 18.55 8.67 23.49
C ARG A 127 18.71 8.43 22.01
N THR A 128 19.34 7.31 21.67
CA THR A 128 19.52 6.89 20.29
C THR A 128 18.30 6.14 19.75
N LYS A 129 17.58 5.36 20.58
CA LYS A 129 16.46 4.52 20.15
C LYS A 129 15.14 5.02 20.74
N HIS A 130 14.12 5.08 19.88
CA HIS A 130 12.81 5.66 20.14
C HIS A 130 11.70 4.80 19.51
N ARG A 131 10.46 5.02 19.94
CA ARG A 131 9.28 4.35 19.38
C ARG A 131 8.12 5.33 19.25
N GLY A 132 7.31 5.13 18.21
CA GLY A 132 6.01 5.78 18.03
C GLY A 132 6.07 7.15 17.34
N GLN A 133 4.90 7.59 16.90
CA GLN A 133 4.74 8.82 16.11
C GLN A 133 5.22 10.10 16.82
N TYR A 134 5.08 10.20 18.14
CA TYR A 134 5.48 11.39 18.89
C TYR A 134 6.99 11.63 18.78
N ALA A 135 7.78 10.59 19.05
CA ALA A 135 9.23 10.66 18.98
C ALA A 135 9.69 11.01 17.56
N LEU A 136 9.06 10.39 16.54
CA LEU A 136 9.36 10.71 15.14
C LEU A 136 9.14 12.19 14.84
N ARG A 137 7.95 12.73 15.15
CA ARG A 137 7.60 14.14 14.89
C ARG A 137 8.56 15.10 15.62
N LYS A 138 8.89 14.81 16.87
CA LYS A 138 9.83 15.62 17.65
C LYS A 138 11.22 15.61 17.05
N LEU A 139 11.76 14.44 16.77
CA LEU A 139 13.11 14.29 16.20
C LEU A 139 13.21 14.90 14.81
N TYR A 140 12.19 14.73 13.96
CA TYR A 140 12.15 15.29 12.62
C TYR A 140 12.24 16.83 12.62
N HIS A 141 11.69 17.49 13.64
CA HIS A 141 11.71 18.95 13.75
C HIS A 141 12.87 19.52 14.57
N GLU A 142 13.30 18.82 15.62
CA GLU A 142 14.17 19.37 16.67
C GLU A 142 15.59 18.82 16.63
N SER A 143 15.84 17.67 15.98
CA SER A 143 17.16 17.03 15.96
C SER A 143 17.97 17.37 14.70
N PRO A 144 19.27 17.71 14.85
CA PRO A 144 20.20 17.82 13.72
C PRO A 144 20.82 16.47 13.30
N ARG A 145 20.67 15.41 14.11
CA ARG A 145 21.18 14.06 13.82
C ARG A 145 20.37 13.42 12.70
N LEU A 146 21.01 12.50 11.98
CA LEU A 146 20.32 11.64 11.01
C LEU A 146 19.21 10.85 11.72
N VAL A 147 18.01 10.81 11.15
CA VAL A 147 16.86 10.07 11.68
C VAL A 147 16.59 8.87 10.79
N CYS A 148 16.75 7.67 11.35
CA CYS A 148 16.46 6.38 10.74
C CYS A 148 15.13 5.87 11.29
N VAL A 149 14.12 5.71 10.42
CA VAL A 149 12.78 5.27 10.79
C VAL A 149 12.55 3.87 10.25
N LEU A 150 12.25 2.91 11.11
CA LEU A 150 11.84 1.57 10.73
C LEU A 150 10.32 1.43 10.88
N TYR A 151 9.64 1.24 9.76
CA TYR A 151 8.23 0.84 9.72
C TYR A 151 8.13 -0.69 9.78
N THR A 152 7.39 -1.17 10.77
CA THR A 152 7.30 -2.59 11.11
C THR A 152 5.88 -2.98 11.51
N SER A 153 5.61 -4.27 11.66
CA SER A 153 4.39 -4.78 12.28
C SER A 153 4.69 -6.02 13.13
N PRO A 154 3.83 -6.38 14.11
CA PRO A 154 4.02 -7.56 14.96
C PRO A 154 3.97 -8.88 14.19
N THR A 155 3.18 -8.90 13.12
CA THR A 155 2.89 -10.05 12.26
C THR A 155 3.91 -10.22 11.11
N CYS A 156 4.81 -9.25 10.92
CA CYS A 156 5.78 -9.25 9.85
C CYS A 156 6.99 -10.19 10.12
N GLY A 157 7.04 -11.30 9.40
CA GLY A 157 8.16 -12.26 9.45
C GLY A 157 9.53 -11.64 9.12
N PRO A 158 9.71 -10.99 7.95
CA PRO A 158 10.99 -10.39 7.57
C PRO A 158 11.46 -9.27 8.52
N CYS A 159 10.54 -8.59 9.19
CA CYS A 159 10.86 -7.58 10.20
C CYS A 159 11.65 -8.17 11.38
N ARG A 160 11.35 -9.41 11.78
CA ARG A 160 12.10 -10.12 12.84
C ARG A 160 13.56 -10.35 12.46
N THR A 161 13.86 -10.46 11.16
CA THR A 161 15.22 -10.56 10.65
C THR A 161 15.91 -9.21 10.58
N LEU A 162 15.22 -8.16 10.11
CA LEU A 162 15.83 -6.84 9.92
C LEU A 162 16.12 -6.12 11.25
N LYS A 163 15.17 -6.13 12.20
CA LYS A 163 15.31 -5.43 13.50
C LYS A 163 16.66 -5.65 14.19
N PRO A 164 17.14 -6.90 14.40
CA PRO A 164 18.44 -7.12 15.06
C PRO A 164 19.65 -6.71 14.21
N ILE A 165 19.53 -6.76 12.88
CA ILE A 165 20.61 -6.31 11.97
C ILE A 165 20.74 -4.79 12.09
N LEU A 166 19.62 -4.08 11.89
CA LEU A 166 19.60 -2.63 11.93
C LEU A 166 19.96 -2.13 13.33
N GLY A 167 19.41 -2.72 14.39
CA GLY A 167 19.74 -2.38 15.77
C GLY A 167 21.24 -2.44 16.07
N LYS A 168 21.95 -3.48 15.59
CA LYS A 168 23.41 -3.59 15.74
C LYS A 168 24.18 -2.52 14.95
N VAL A 169 23.68 -2.08 13.81
CA VAL A 169 24.28 -0.96 13.07
C VAL A 169 24.07 0.32 13.85
N ILE A 170 22.85 0.60 14.28
CA ILE A 170 22.51 1.80 15.06
C ILE A 170 23.37 1.92 16.32
N ASP A 171 23.65 0.81 17.02
CA ASP A 171 24.51 0.81 18.21
C ASP A 171 25.95 1.23 17.91
N GLU A 172 26.45 1.05 16.67
CA GLU A 172 27.78 1.52 16.24
C GLU A 172 27.82 3.04 16.00
N PHE A 173 26.66 3.67 15.80
CA PHE A 173 26.48 5.09 15.50
C PHE A 173 25.70 5.81 16.60
N ASP A 174 25.86 5.34 17.84
CA ASP A 174 25.36 6.03 19.01
C ASP A 174 25.80 7.51 18.97
N GLN A 175 24.93 8.40 19.44
CA GLN A 175 25.08 9.86 19.36
C GLN A 175 25.06 10.50 17.95
N ASN A 176 25.14 9.73 16.86
CA ASN A 176 25.10 10.26 15.49
C ASN A 176 23.74 10.07 14.80
N VAL A 177 23.00 9.01 15.16
CA VAL A 177 21.73 8.66 14.52
C VAL A 177 20.62 8.52 15.55
N HIS A 178 19.43 9.02 15.27
CA HIS A 178 18.22 8.57 15.97
C HIS A 178 17.57 7.43 15.22
N PHE A 179 17.20 6.39 15.93
CA PHE A 179 16.45 5.27 15.43
C PHE A 179 15.05 5.29 16.00
N VAL A 180 14.03 5.31 15.13
CA VAL A 180 12.62 5.33 15.53
C VAL A 180 11.91 4.11 14.96
N GLU A 181 11.32 3.29 15.82
CA GLU A 181 10.42 2.23 15.40
C GLU A 181 8.98 2.74 15.33
N ILE A 182 8.35 2.58 14.16
CA ILE A 182 6.93 2.83 13.95
C ILE A 182 6.25 1.49 13.68
N ASP A 183 5.29 1.13 14.55
CA ASP A 183 4.40 0.02 14.28
C ASP A 183 3.23 0.51 13.44
N ILE A 184 3.09 0.00 12.21
CA ILE A 184 2.06 0.45 11.28
C ILE A 184 0.64 0.08 11.73
N GLU A 185 0.50 -0.90 12.63
CA GLU A 185 -0.80 -1.29 13.20
C GLU A 185 -1.20 -0.35 14.35
N GLU A 186 -0.22 0.20 15.08
CA GLU A 186 -0.45 1.18 16.17
C GLU A 186 -0.57 2.62 15.64
N ASP A 187 0.26 2.98 14.66
CA ASP A 187 0.35 4.31 14.05
C ASP A 187 0.03 4.26 12.53
N PRO A 188 -1.20 3.92 12.09
CA PRO A 188 -1.50 3.74 10.67
C PRO A 188 -1.40 5.05 9.86
N GLU A 189 -1.79 6.18 10.46
CA GLU A 189 -1.79 7.48 9.78
C GLU A 189 -0.38 7.95 9.40
N ILE A 190 0.63 7.70 10.26
CA ILE A 190 2.01 8.10 9.95
C ILE A 190 2.61 7.22 8.85
N ALA A 191 2.24 5.94 8.82
CA ALA A 191 2.66 5.01 7.77
C ALA A 191 2.04 5.38 6.41
N GLU A 192 0.76 5.76 6.39
CA GLU A 192 0.08 6.23 5.19
C GLU A 192 0.70 7.53 4.67
N ALA A 193 0.89 8.54 5.53
CA ALA A 193 1.52 9.81 5.16
C ALA A 193 2.96 9.62 4.65
N ALA A 194 3.69 8.63 5.17
CA ALA A 194 5.03 8.28 4.73
C ALA A 194 5.07 7.42 3.45
N GLY A 195 3.92 7.07 2.86
CA GLY A 195 3.82 6.29 1.62
C GLY A 195 4.24 4.82 1.78
N ILE A 196 4.04 4.24 2.96
CA ILE A 196 4.49 2.87 3.26
C ILE A 196 3.52 1.84 2.67
N MET A 197 3.95 1.15 1.60
CA MET A 197 3.17 0.10 0.95
C MET A 197 3.42 -1.31 1.54
N GLY A 198 4.41 -1.47 2.42
CA GLY A 198 4.72 -2.77 3.02
C GLY A 198 5.87 -2.72 4.02
N THR A 199 5.94 -3.72 4.88
CA THR A 199 6.94 -3.85 5.95
C THR A 199 7.88 -5.05 5.73
N PRO A 200 9.16 -4.97 6.15
CA PRO A 200 9.80 -3.81 6.74
C PRO A 200 10.16 -2.76 5.68
N CYS A 201 10.05 -1.50 6.05
CA CYS A 201 10.54 -0.37 5.27
C CYS A 201 11.37 0.55 6.17
N VAL A 202 12.52 1.02 5.70
CA VAL A 202 13.38 1.95 6.42
C VAL A 202 13.44 3.25 5.63
N GLN A 203 13.22 4.38 6.30
CA GLN A 203 13.41 5.71 5.72
C GLN A 203 14.46 6.48 6.51
N PHE A 204 15.26 7.26 5.79
CA PHE A 204 16.28 8.12 6.38
C PHE A 204 15.95 9.59 6.13
N PHE A 205 16.05 10.40 7.17
CA PHE A 205 15.78 11.83 7.12
C PHE A 205 16.91 12.62 7.76
N LYS A 206 17.24 13.79 7.22
CA LYS A 206 18.12 14.77 7.86
C LYS A 206 17.70 16.17 7.42
N ASN A 207 17.67 17.13 8.34
CA ASN A 207 17.29 18.51 8.05
C ASN A 207 15.93 18.65 7.33
N LYS A 208 14.97 17.78 7.66
CA LYS A 208 13.62 17.66 7.05
C LYS A 208 13.59 17.07 5.63
N ASP A 209 14.73 16.78 5.02
CA ASP A 209 14.79 16.11 3.73
C ASP A 209 14.76 14.59 3.91
N MET A 210 14.00 13.90 3.06
CA MET A 210 14.05 12.44 2.94
C MET A 210 15.22 12.05 2.04
N LEU A 211 16.23 11.41 2.63
CA LEU A 211 17.47 11.06 1.94
C LEU A 211 17.39 9.73 1.20
N GLN A 212 16.76 8.72 1.82
CA GLN A 212 16.67 7.38 1.22
C GLN A 212 15.48 6.60 1.77
N ILE A 213 14.91 5.75 0.91
CA ILE A 213 13.94 4.71 1.26
C ILE A 213 14.56 3.35 0.96
N VAL A 214 14.46 2.42 1.91
CA VAL A 214 14.91 1.04 1.78
C VAL A 214 13.75 0.10 2.07
N SER A 215 13.28 -0.57 1.03
CA SER A 215 12.22 -1.57 1.16
C SER A 215 12.80 -2.97 1.37
N GLY A 216 12.22 -3.72 2.30
CA GLY A 216 12.60 -5.10 2.59
C GLY A 216 13.88 -5.23 3.44
N VAL A 217 14.43 -6.43 3.46
CA VAL A 217 15.64 -6.75 4.26
C VAL A 217 16.88 -6.51 3.40
N LYS A 218 17.81 -5.70 3.91
CA LYS A 218 19.12 -5.44 3.30
C LYS A 218 20.26 -5.90 4.20
N MET A 219 21.46 -5.97 3.63
CA MET A 219 22.65 -6.38 4.36
C MET A 219 23.12 -5.27 5.32
N LYS A 220 23.73 -5.68 6.44
CA LYS A 220 24.30 -4.77 7.45
C LYS A 220 25.20 -3.69 6.83
N LYS A 221 26.00 -4.09 5.84
CA LYS A 221 26.97 -3.23 5.15
C LYS A 221 26.30 -2.01 4.52
N GLU A 222 25.17 -2.18 3.87
CA GLU A 222 24.45 -1.13 3.14
C GLU A 222 23.97 -0.02 4.09
N TYR A 223 23.36 -0.40 5.22
CA TYR A 223 22.97 0.57 6.25
C TYR A 223 24.16 1.29 6.87
N ARG A 224 25.26 0.57 7.10
CA ARG A 224 26.47 1.14 7.70
C ARG A 224 27.13 2.17 6.77
N GLU A 225 27.27 1.84 5.49
CA GLU A 225 27.83 2.77 4.49
C GLU A 225 26.98 4.03 4.36
N PHE A 226 25.65 3.87 4.25
CA PHE A 226 24.75 5.00 4.16
C PHE A 226 24.81 5.92 5.39
N ILE A 227 24.81 5.36 6.59
CA ILE A 227 24.89 6.13 7.83
C ILE A 227 26.25 6.84 7.95
N GLU A 228 27.35 6.18 7.58
CA GLU A 228 28.68 6.77 7.63
C GLU A 228 28.81 8.00 6.71
N GLU A 229 28.17 7.96 5.54
CA GLU A 229 28.16 9.07 4.57
C GLU A 229 27.26 10.25 5.00
N ASN A 230 26.23 9.99 5.83
CA ASN A 230 25.18 10.94 6.14
C ASN A 230 25.05 11.33 7.64
N LYS A 231 25.94 10.85 8.51
CA LYS A 231 25.95 11.21 9.94
C LYS A 231 26.24 12.70 10.17
#